data_AF-A0A3L7RVV3-F1
#
_entry.id   AF-A0A3L7RVV3-F1
#
_cell.length_a   1.000
_cell.length_b   1.000
_cell.length_c   1.000
_cell.angle_alpha   90.00
_cell.angle_beta   90.00
_cell.angle_gamma   90.00
#
_symmetry.space_group_name_H-M   'P 1'
#
loop_
_entity.id
_entity.type
_entity.pdbx_description
1 polymer ?
#
loop_
_entity_poly.entity_id
_entity_poly.type
_entity_poly.pdbx_seq_one_letter_code
_entity_poly.pdbx_strand_id
1 'polypeptide(L)'
;MLRSLLVLTMLLVARPCFGQLDHEQEPINYSDEKPTDPVARLAARLEAGEIKLDWEPKHGYLTSLMRHLDVPASSQTLVFSKTSLQISRITPRTPRAIYFNDDVYLGWVQRGDVVEISAADPQLGGTFYTLTQH
;
A
#
# COMPACT_ATOMS: atom_id res chain seq x y z
N MET A 1 -39.40 17.17 41.18
CA MET A 1 -38.37 16.28 41.77
C MET A 1 -38.11 15.04 40.90
N LEU A 2 -39.13 14.38 40.34
CA LEU A 2 -38.96 13.16 39.54
C LEU A 2 -38.18 13.37 38.21
N ARG A 3 -38.37 14.52 37.54
CA ARG A 3 -37.65 14.86 36.29
C ARG A 3 -36.13 15.04 36.49
N SER A 4 -35.72 15.70 37.57
CA SER A 4 -34.30 15.92 37.88
C SER A 4 -33.58 14.62 38.26
N LEU A 5 -34.28 13.68 38.91
CA LEU A 5 -33.75 12.37 39.27
C LEU A 5 -33.53 11.48 38.03
N LEU A 6 -34.45 11.55 37.06
CA LEU A 6 -34.35 10.81 35.80
C LEU A 6 -33.14 11.25 34.96
N VAL A 7 -32.90 12.56 34.87
CA VAL A 7 -31.74 13.12 34.13
C VAL A 7 -30.42 12.74 34.79
N LEU A 8 -30.34 12.76 36.12
CA LEU A 8 -29.14 12.35 36.85
C LEU A 8 -28.83 10.86 36.66
N THR A 9 -29.85 10.02 36.58
CA THR A 9 -29.67 8.59 36.33
C THR A 9 -29.16 8.34 34.91
N MET A 10 -29.66 9.07 33.91
CA MET A 10 -29.22 8.95 32.52
C MET A 10 -27.74 9.35 32.32
N LEU A 11 -27.25 10.33 33.07
CA LEU A 11 -25.83 10.72 33.07
C LEU A 11 -24.92 9.68 33.76
N LEU A 12 -25.41 8.95 34.78
CA LEU A 12 -24.63 7.90 35.45
C LEU A 12 -24.50 6.59 34.65
N VAL A 13 -25.39 6.34 33.68
CA VAL A 13 -25.33 5.14 32.82
C VAL A 13 -24.63 5.42 31.48
N ALA A 14 -24.20 6.65 31.23
CA ALA A 14 -23.42 7.00 30.04
C ALA A 14 -22.02 6.34 30.13
N ARG A 15 -21.88 5.16 29.54
CA ARG A 15 -20.57 4.53 29.37
C ARG A 15 -19.77 5.30 28.33
N PRO A 16 -18.49 5.59 28.57
CA PRO A 16 -17.62 6.10 27.52
C PRO A 16 -17.55 5.02 26.44
N CYS A 17 -18.06 5.34 25.25
CA CYS A 17 -17.81 4.57 24.05
C CYS A 17 -16.42 5.00 23.57
N PHE A 18 -15.40 4.22 23.90
CA PHE A 18 -14.10 4.36 23.24
C PHE A 18 -14.24 3.77 21.84
N GLY A 19 -13.88 4.55 20.82
CA GLY A 19 -13.73 3.99 19.48
C GLY A 19 -12.74 2.84 19.49
N GLN A 20 -12.97 1.83 18.67
CA GLN A 20 -12.01 0.75 18.48
C GLN A 20 -10.80 1.32 17.71
N LEU A 21 -9.82 1.79 18.48
CA LEU A 21 -8.54 2.32 17.98
C LEU A 21 -7.47 1.22 17.89
N ASP A 22 -7.75 0.07 18.50
CA ASP A 22 -6.76 -0.98 18.69
C ASP A 22 -6.84 -1.98 17.53
N HIS A 23 -6.14 -1.65 16.45
CA HIS A 23 -5.91 -2.57 15.33
C HIS A 23 -4.75 -3.53 15.62
N GLU A 24 -3.99 -3.29 16.70
CA GLU A 24 -2.77 -4.01 17.04
C GLU A 24 -3.00 -5.28 17.86
N GLN A 25 -4.26 -5.71 17.99
CA GLN A 25 -4.61 -6.93 18.71
C GLN A 25 -4.71 -8.14 17.79
N GLU A 26 -4.77 -9.30 18.42
CA GLU A 26 -5.13 -10.54 17.75
C GLU A 26 -6.44 -10.37 16.97
N PRO A 27 -6.54 -11.00 15.78
CA PRO A 27 -5.65 -12.05 15.29
C PRO A 27 -4.51 -11.58 14.35
N ILE A 28 -4.38 -10.28 14.05
CA ILE A 28 -3.48 -9.82 12.97
C ILE A 28 -2.20 -9.16 13.51
N ASN A 29 -2.25 -8.39 14.60
CA ASN A 29 -1.10 -7.69 15.17
C ASN A 29 -0.26 -6.90 14.12
N TYR A 30 -0.89 -5.96 13.42
CA TYR A 30 -0.33 -5.31 12.21
C TYR A 30 1.10 -4.76 12.35
N SER A 31 1.49 -4.25 13.52
CA SER A 31 2.82 -3.69 13.75
C SER A 31 3.92 -4.73 13.95
N ASP A 32 3.59 -5.89 14.52
CA ASP A 32 4.58 -6.92 14.87
C ASP A 32 4.71 -8.01 13.78
N GLU A 33 3.65 -8.23 13.01
CA GLU A 33 3.61 -9.26 11.98
C GLU A 33 4.43 -8.87 10.74
N LYS A 34 5.18 -9.83 10.19
CA LYS A 34 6.05 -9.57 9.04
C LYS A 34 5.32 -9.89 7.74
N PRO A 35 5.37 -9.01 6.72
CA PRO A 35 4.81 -9.35 5.43
C PRO A 35 5.46 -10.59 4.82
N THR A 36 4.62 -11.45 4.28
CA THR A 36 4.98 -12.67 3.55
C THR A 36 4.56 -12.61 2.08
N ASP A 37 3.98 -11.49 1.64
CA ASP A 37 3.54 -11.21 0.27
C ASP A 37 4.66 -11.35 -0.79
N PRO A 38 4.31 -11.39 -2.09
CA PRO A 38 5.30 -11.55 -3.17
C PRO A 38 6.42 -10.50 -3.19
N VAL A 39 6.13 -9.27 -2.77
CA VAL A 39 7.09 -8.15 -2.76
C VAL A 39 8.05 -8.30 -1.60
N ALA A 40 7.58 -8.70 -0.42
CA ALA A 40 8.43 -9.03 0.72
C ALA A 40 9.40 -10.17 0.40
N ARG A 41 8.93 -11.23 -0.27
CA ARG A 41 9.79 -12.32 -0.75
C ARG A 41 10.80 -11.85 -1.77
N LEU A 42 10.41 -10.96 -2.69
CA LEU A 42 11.33 -10.36 -3.66
C LEU A 42 12.42 -9.55 -2.96
N ALA A 43 12.04 -8.71 -1.99
CA ALA A 43 12.96 -7.87 -1.22
C ALA A 43 14.01 -8.73 -0.48
N ALA A 44 13.57 -9.80 0.19
CA ALA A 44 14.49 -10.72 0.87
C ALA A 44 15.52 -11.34 -0.09
N ARG A 45 15.10 -11.73 -1.30
CA ARG A 45 16.01 -12.28 -2.33
C ARG A 45 16.98 -11.23 -2.88
N LEU A 46 16.55 -9.97 -2.98
CA LEU A 46 17.43 -8.85 -3.35
C LEU A 46 18.49 -8.59 -2.28
N GLU A 47 18.09 -8.57 -1.01
CA GLU A 47 18.99 -8.38 0.14
C GLU A 47 20.00 -9.53 0.26
N ALA A 48 19.57 -10.76 -0.01
CA ALA A 48 20.44 -11.93 -0.06
C ALA A 48 21.38 -11.95 -1.30
N GLY A 49 21.17 -11.07 -2.27
CA GLY A 49 21.96 -10.99 -3.51
C GLY A 49 21.67 -12.12 -4.51
N GLU A 50 20.59 -12.88 -4.32
CA GLU A 50 20.18 -13.98 -5.20
C GLU A 50 19.68 -13.48 -6.56
N ILE A 51 19.13 -12.27 -6.58
CA ILE A 51 18.64 -11.61 -7.77
C ILE A 51 19.11 -10.16 -7.81
N LYS A 52 18.99 -9.56 -9.00
CA LYS A 52 19.23 -8.13 -9.21
C LYS A 52 18.08 -7.56 -10.01
N LEU A 53 17.80 -6.29 -9.76
CA LEU A 53 16.90 -5.50 -10.60
C LEU A 53 17.72 -4.80 -11.68
N ASP A 54 17.23 -4.89 -12.91
CA ASP A 54 17.81 -4.18 -14.05
C ASP A 54 17.20 -2.78 -14.11
N TRP A 55 18.04 -1.75 -14.06
CA TRP A 55 17.62 -0.38 -14.32
C TRP A 55 17.68 -0.08 -15.83
N GLU A 56 16.69 0.63 -16.35
CA GLU A 56 16.73 1.13 -17.72
C GLU A 56 16.27 2.59 -17.86
N PRO A 57 16.77 3.36 -18.86
CA PRO A 57 16.60 4.81 -18.92
C PRO A 57 15.16 5.34 -18.98
N LYS A 58 14.20 4.57 -19.49
CA LYS A 58 12.86 5.04 -19.78
C LYS A 58 11.89 4.86 -18.62
N HIS A 59 11.96 3.73 -17.91
CA HIS A 59 11.05 3.37 -16.83
C HIS A 59 11.78 2.93 -15.54
N GLY A 60 13.09 3.09 -15.46
CA GLY A 60 13.89 2.77 -14.28
C GLY A 60 13.83 1.27 -13.97
N TYR A 61 13.34 0.92 -12.79
CA TYR A 61 13.24 -0.48 -12.36
C TYR A 61 11.89 -1.14 -12.70
N LEU A 62 10.92 -0.39 -13.24
CA LEU A 62 9.56 -0.88 -13.47
C LEU A 62 9.55 -2.19 -14.27
N THR A 63 10.24 -2.26 -15.41
CA THR A 63 10.23 -3.44 -16.27
C THR A 63 10.88 -4.65 -15.60
N SER A 64 11.91 -4.42 -14.77
CA SER A 64 12.53 -5.51 -14.00
C SER A 64 11.61 -5.99 -12.88
N LEU A 65 10.92 -5.10 -12.17
CA LEU A 65 9.93 -5.46 -11.17
C LEU A 65 8.80 -6.28 -11.78
N MET A 66 8.25 -5.83 -12.91
CA MET A 66 7.18 -6.55 -13.62
C MET A 66 7.59 -7.98 -13.97
N ARG A 67 8.84 -8.19 -14.38
CA ARG A 67 9.36 -9.51 -14.72
C ARG A 67 9.50 -10.42 -13.50
N HIS A 68 10.01 -9.90 -12.38
CA HIS A 68 10.23 -10.70 -11.18
C HIS A 68 8.97 -10.92 -10.33
N LEU A 69 7.93 -10.10 -10.53
CA LEU A 69 6.64 -10.18 -9.84
C LEU A 69 5.53 -10.73 -10.74
N ASP A 70 5.87 -11.20 -11.95
CA ASP A 70 4.92 -11.75 -12.92
C ASP A 70 3.72 -10.81 -13.22
N VAL A 71 4.01 -9.51 -13.37
CA VAL A 71 3.01 -8.50 -13.71
C VAL A 71 3.00 -8.27 -15.23
N PRO A 72 1.92 -8.63 -15.95
CA PRO A 72 1.89 -8.52 -17.39
C PRO A 72 1.78 -7.06 -17.85
N ALA A 73 2.56 -6.67 -18.87
CA ALA A 73 2.49 -5.32 -19.43
C ALA A 73 1.12 -4.96 -20.03
N SER A 74 0.35 -5.97 -20.45
CA SER A 74 -1.02 -5.80 -20.96
C SER A 74 -2.04 -5.36 -19.91
N SER A 75 -1.71 -5.44 -18.61
CA SER A 75 -2.57 -4.96 -17.52
C SER A 75 -2.62 -3.43 -17.41
N GLN A 76 -1.80 -2.70 -18.18
CA GLN A 76 -1.62 -1.27 -18.04
C GLN A 76 -2.95 -0.50 -18.04
N THR A 77 -3.15 0.33 -17.03
CA THR A 77 -4.23 1.34 -16.96
C THR A 77 -3.65 2.71 -16.60
N LEU A 78 -4.22 3.77 -17.18
CA LEU A 78 -3.82 5.14 -16.88
C LEU A 78 -4.76 5.78 -15.86
N VAL A 79 -4.18 6.34 -14.80
CA VAL A 79 -4.89 6.99 -13.70
C VAL A 79 -4.56 8.49 -13.69
N PHE A 80 -5.59 9.30 -13.87
CA PHE A 80 -5.50 10.76 -13.99
C PHE A 80 -5.78 11.49 -12.67
N SER A 81 -6.30 10.78 -11.66
CA SER A 81 -6.58 11.34 -10.34
C SER A 81 -5.30 11.55 -9.53
N LYS A 82 -5.35 12.53 -8.62
CA LYS A 82 -4.22 12.90 -7.74
C LYS A 82 -4.35 12.23 -6.37
N THR A 83 -4.19 10.91 -6.33
CA THR A 83 -4.30 10.08 -5.11
C THR A 83 -3.03 9.25 -4.82
N SER A 84 -1.88 9.70 -5.34
CA SER A 84 -0.57 9.03 -5.28
C SER A 84 0.38 9.77 -4.33
N LEU A 85 1.43 9.12 -3.83
CA LEU A 85 2.50 9.81 -3.08
C LEU A 85 3.21 10.88 -3.95
N GLN A 86 3.09 10.76 -5.27
CA GLN A 86 3.72 11.63 -6.27
C GLN A 86 2.71 12.56 -6.97
N ILE A 87 1.67 13.02 -6.26
CA ILE A 87 0.58 13.87 -6.79
C ILE A 87 1.04 15.09 -7.61
N SER A 88 2.19 15.68 -7.28
CA SER A 88 2.71 16.89 -7.93
C SER A 88 3.16 16.64 -9.38
N ARG A 89 3.46 15.39 -9.74
CA ARG A 89 3.94 14.97 -11.07
C ARG A 89 2.82 14.45 -11.98
N ILE A 90 1.63 14.22 -11.43
CA ILE A 90 0.48 13.66 -12.17
C ILE A 90 -0.34 14.80 -12.78
N THR A 91 -0.50 14.76 -14.11
CA THR A 91 -1.33 15.70 -14.87
C THR A 91 -2.08 14.97 -15.99
N PRO A 92 -3.08 15.59 -16.63
CA PRO A 92 -3.69 15.04 -17.84
C PRO A 92 -2.70 14.68 -18.96
N ARG A 93 -1.55 15.36 -19.02
CA ARG A 93 -0.50 15.09 -20.01
C ARG A 93 0.49 14.01 -19.54
N THR A 94 0.60 13.83 -18.23
CA THR A 94 1.53 12.90 -17.58
C THR A 94 0.79 12.07 -16.53
N PRO A 95 -0.16 11.20 -16.93
CA PRO A 95 -0.89 10.37 -15.99
C PRO A 95 0.03 9.33 -15.35
N ARG A 96 -0.38 8.83 -14.18
CA ARG A 96 0.25 7.65 -13.57
C ARG A 96 -0.21 6.40 -14.34
N ALA A 97 0.71 5.49 -14.60
CA ALA A 97 0.37 4.15 -15.06
C ALA A 97 0.27 3.21 -13.86
N ILE A 98 -0.73 2.33 -13.85
CA ILE A 98 -0.80 1.17 -12.97
C ILE A 98 -0.69 -0.09 -13.82
N TYR A 99 0.14 -1.02 -13.38
CA TYR A 99 0.23 -2.39 -13.88
C TYR A 99 -0.10 -3.33 -12.74
N PHE A 100 -0.74 -4.45 -13.02
CA PHE A 100 -1.18 -5.35 -11.96
C PHE A 100 -1.29 -6.81 -12.40
N ASN A 101 -1.22 -7.70 -11.42
CA ASN A 101 -1.75 -9.05 -11.49
C ASN A 101 -2.70 -9.26 -10.30
N ASP A 102 -3.01 -10.52 -9.95
CA ASP A 102 -3.95 -10.83 -8.88
C ASP A 102 -3.43 -10.43 -7.48
N ASP A 103 -2.11 -10.38 -7.29
CA ASP A 103 -1.49 -10.18 -5.98
C ASP A 103 -0.80 -8.81 -5.82
N VAL A 104 -0.40 -8.15 -6.91
CA VAL A 104 0.46 -6.96 -6.88
C VAL A 104 -0.02 -5.88 -7.84
N TYR A 105 0.02 -4.63 -7.37
CA TYR A 105 -0.08 -3.42 -8.19
C TYR A 105 1.25 -2.67 -8.19
N LEU A 106 1.65 -2.19 -9.37
CA LEU A 106 2.80 -1.33 -9.60
C LEU A 106 2.34 0.01 -10.15
N GLY A 107 2.45 1.06 -9.34
CA GLY A 107 2.22 2.44 -9.71
C GLY A 107 3.50 3.10 -10.22
N TRP A 108 3.47 3.58 -11.47
CA TRP A 108 4.58 4.26 -12.10
C TRP A 108 4.19 5.65 -12.58
N VAL A 109 4.92 6.65 -12.11
CA VAL A 109 4.74 8.06 -12.51
C VAL A 109 5.90 8.46 -13.40
N GLN A 110 5.59 9.10 -14.52
CA GLN A 110 6.60 9.61 -15.44
C GLN A 110 7.54 10.59 -14.71
N ARG A 111 8.84 10.33 -14.78
CA ARG A 111 9.88 11.12 -14.06
C ARG A 111 9.62 11.18 -12.55
N GLY A 112 8.98 10.14 -12.02
CA GLY A 112 8.77 9.92 -10.60
C GLY A 112 10.03 9.40 -9.91
N ASP A 113 10.12 9.65 -8.61
CA ASP A 113 11.29 9.32 -7.80
C ASP A 113 11.26 7.86 -7.32
N VAL A 114 10.05 7.27 -7.30
CA VAL A 114 9.80 5.90 -6.84
C VAL A 114 8.83 5.15 -7.76
N VAL A 115 8.93 3.83 -7.76
CA VAL A 115 7.81 2.94 -8.11
C VAL A 115 7.01 2.71 -6.83
N GLU A 116 5.70 2.99 -6.89
CA GLU A 116 4.76 2.67 -5.81
C GLU A 116 4.31 1.22 -5.98
N ILE A 117 4.27 0.43 -4.90
CA ILE A 117 3.92 -0.98 -4.97
C ILE A 117 2.89 -1.25 -3.87
N SER A 118 1.83 -1.98 -4.20
CA SER A 118 0.95 -2.57 -3.19
C SER A 118 0.77 -4.06 -3.44
N ALA A 119 0.79 -4.86 -2.39
CA ALA A 119 0.62 -6.30 -2.49
C ALA A 119 -0.47 -6.81 -1.55
N ALA A 120 -1.07 -7.94 -1.92
CA ALA A 120 -1.97 -8.69 -1.06
C ALA A 120 -1.15 -9.67 -0.21
N ASP A 121 -1.19 -9.47 1.10
CA ASP A 121 -0.66 -10.38 2.11
C ASP A 121 -1.82 -11.18 2.73
N PRO A 122 -1.69 -12.51 2.90
CA PRO A 122 -2.75 -13.33 3.44
C PRO A 122 -3.11 -13.02 4.90
N GLN A 123 -2.19 -12.45 5.68
CA GLN A 123 -2.37 -12.13 7.09
C GLN A 123 -2.60 -10.62 7.29
N LEU A 124 -1.78 -9.78 6.66
CA LEU A 124 -1.79 -8.33 6.81
C LEU A 124 -2.78 -7.62 5.87
N GLY A 125 -3.35 -8.31 4.88
CA GLY A 125 -4.17 -7.68 3.86
C GLY A 125 -3.34 -6.82 2.90
N GLY A 126 -3.69 -5.54 2.72
CA GLY A 126 -2.95 -4.68 1.79
C GLY A 126 -1.66 -4.13 2.40
N THR A 127 -0.52 -4.53 1.85
CA THR A 127 0.81 -3.99 2.20
C THR A 127 1.29 -3.01 1.13
N PHE A 128 2.12 -2.04 1.51
CA PHE A 128 2.56 -0.95 0.62
C PHE A 128 4.06 -0.72 0.71
N TYR A 129 4.70 -0.57 -0.44
CA TYR A 129 6.15 -0.37 -0.57
C TYR A 129 6.46 0.73 -1.59
N THR A 130 7.69 1.23 -1.53
CA THR A 130 8.26 2.09 -2.56
C THR A 130 9.65 1.58 -2.94
N LEU A 131 9.98 1.67 -4.23
CA LEU A 131 11.33 1.43 -4.73
C LEU A 131 11.87 2.70 -5.36
N THR A 132 12.94 3.25 -4.80
CA THR A 132 13.65 4.42 -5.34
C THR A 132 14.30 4.08 -6.69
N GLN A 133 14.24 5.02 -7.64
CA GLN A 133 14.72 4.83 -9.02
C GLN A 133 15.97 5.64 -9.38
N HIS A 134 16.66 6.20 -8.39
CA HIS A 134 17.79 7.13 -8.52
C HIS A 134 18.95 6.74 -7.61
#